data_AF-D6PSG7-F1
#
_entry.id   AF-D6PSG7-F1
#
_cell.length_a   1.000
_cell.length_b   1.000
_cell.length_c   1.000
_cell.angle_alpha   90.00
_cell.angle_beta   90.00
_cell.angle_gamma   90.00
#
_symmetry.space_group_name_H-M   'P 1'
#
loop_
_entity.id
_entity.type
_entity.pdbx_description
1 polymer ?
#
loop_
_entity_poly.entity_id
_entity_poly.type
_entity_poly.pdbx_seq_one_letter_code
_entity_poly.pdbx_strand_id
1 'polypeptide(L)' 'CLDEEASNALRRTFKERGENVGSWRQACYKPLVNIACRHGWDIDAVFNAHPRLSIWYVPTKLRQLCHL' A
#
# COMPACT_ATOMS: atom_id res chain seq x y z
N CYS A 1 3.03 -7.68 -2.39
CA CYS A 1 2.94 -8.52 -1.17
C CYS A 1 1.49 -8.73 -0.77
N LEU A 2 0.77 -7.69 -0.36
CA LEU A 2 -0.62 -7.83 0.12
C LEU A 2 -1.64 -8.06 -1.01
N ASP A 3 -1.42 -7.44 -2.16
CA ASP A 3 -2.23 -7.62 -3.37
C ASP A 3 -1.33 -7.42 -4.59
N GLU A 4 -0.92 -8.52 -5.21
CA GLU A 4 0.02 -8.50 -6.34
C GLU A 4 -0.67 -8.11 -7.65
N GLU A 5 -1.93 -8.52 -7.83
CA GLU A 5 -2.71 -8.18 -9.02
C GLU A 5 -2.98 -6.68 -9.10
N ALA A 6 -3.48 -6.07 -8.02
CA ALA A 6 -3.69 -4.63 -7.96
C ALA A 6 -2.37 -3.85 -8.08
N SER A 7 -1.26 -4.38 -7.52
CA SER A 7 0.07 -3.79 -7.68
C SER A 7 0.52 -3.79 -9.15
N ASN A 8 0.34 -4.90 -9.85
CA ASN A 8 0.69 -5.03 -11.27
C ASN A 8 -0.18 -4.14 -12.16
N ALA A 9 -1.49 -4.08 -11.88
CA ALA A 9 -2.41 -3.19 -12.59
C ALA A 9 -1.99 -1.71 -12.42
N LEU A 10 -1.73 -1.26 -11.18
CA LEU A 10 -1.30 0.11 -10.90
C LEU A 10 0.01 0.46 -11.61
N ARG A 11 0.98 -0.46 -11.64
CA ARG A 11 2.25 -0.28 -12.36
C ARG A 11 2.03 -0.11 -13.86
N ARG A 12 1.16 -0.91 -14.48
CA ARG A 12 0.84 -0.80 -15.91
C ARG A 12 0.19 0.55 -16.22
N THR A 13 -0.84 0.94 -15.45
CA THR A 13 -1.54 2.21 -15.64
C THR A 13 -0.61 3.42 -15.56
N PHE A 14 0.30 3.46 -14.58
CA PHE A 14 1.24 4.58 -14.44
C PHE A 14 2.32 4.57 -15.53
N LYS A 15 2.77 3.39 -15.96
CA LYS A 15 3.69 3.24 -17.10
C LYS A 15 3.05 3.74 -18.40
N GLU A 16 1.80 3.36 -18.68
CA GLU A 16 1.06 3.77 -19.88
C GLU A 16 0.83 5.28 -19.93
N ARG A 17 0.66 5.93 -18.77
CA ARG A 17 0.50 7.38 -18.64
C ARG A 17 1.83 8.16 -18.68
N GLY A 18 2.98 7.48 -18.71
CA GLY A 18 4.28 8.14 -18.63
C GLY A 18 4.54 8.86 -17.30
N GLU A 19 3.90 8.40 -16.22
CA GLU A 19 4.01 9.02 -14.90
C GLU A 19 5.39 8.78 -14.28
N ASN A 20 5.89 9.76 -13.52
CA ASN A 20 7.14 9.60 -12.79
C ASN A 20 6.98 8.66 -11.58
N VAL A 21 8.11 8.18 -11.05
CA VAL A 21 8.14 7.26 -9.90
C VAL A 21 7.51 7.88 -8.66
N GLY A 22 7.60 9.20 -8.48
CA GLY A 22 6.97 9.92 -7.36
C GLY A 22 5.45 9.84 -7.39
N SER A 23 4.83 10.10 -8.55
CA SER A 23 3.39 9.96 -8.77
C SER A 23 2.93 8.53 -8.47
N TRP A 24 3.63 7.53 -9.00
CA TRP A 24 3.32 6.12 -8.77
C TRP A 24 3.46 5.73 -7.30
N ARG A 25 4.55 6.12 -6.63
CA ARG A 25 4.77 5.87 -5.20
C ARG A 25 3.64 6.46 -4.35
N GLN A 26 3.18 7.67 -4.67
CA GLN A 26 2.09 8.32 -3.93
C GLN A 26 0.76 7.58 -4.14
N ALA A 27 0.49 7.12 -5.36
CA ALA A 27 -0.71 6.35 -5.67
C ALA A 27 -0.78 5.00 -4.94
N CYS A 28 0.36 4.39 -4.59
CA CYS A 28 0.43 3.15 -3.83
C CYS A 28 -0.18 3.23 -2.42
N TYR A 29 -0.33 4.42 -1.82
CA TYR A 29 -0.95 4.54 -0.49
C TYR A 29 -2.44 4.21 -0.50
N LYS A 30 -3.19 4.65 -1.53
CA LYS A 30 -4.65 4.46 -1.61
C LYS A 30 -5.08 2.98 -1.48
N PRO A 31 -4.54 2.02 -2.26
CA PRO A 31 -4.92 0.61 -2.12
C PRO A 31 -4.52 0.03 -0.75
N LEU A 32 -3.42 0.49 -0.16
CA LEU A 32 -3.01 0.04 1.18
C LEU A 32 -3.96 0.52 2.27
N VAL A 33 -4.45 1.78 2.19
CA VAL A 33 -5.48 2.30 3.09
C VAL A 33 -6.79 1.51 2.94
N ASN A 34 -7.19 1.18 1.70
CA ASN A 34 -8.36 0.32 1.46
C ASN A 34 -8.19 -1.10 2.03
N ILE A 35 -6.97 -1.63 2.06
CA ILE A 35 -6.68 -2.90 2.75
C ILE A 35 -6.84 -2.71 4.25
N ALA A 36 -6.23 -1.68 4.85
CA ALA A 36 -6.37 -1.40 6.28
C ALA A 36 -7.84 -1.24 6.71
N CYS A 37 -8.64 -0.50 5.94
CA CYS A 37 -10.08 -0.32 6.20
C CYS A 37 -10.84 -1.66 6.30
N ARG A 38 -10.52 -2.64 5.45
CA ARG A 38 -11.10 -4.00 5.50
C ARG A 38 -10.64 -4.82 6.71
N HIS A 39 -9.56 -4.41 7.36
CA HIS A 39 -8.97 -5.03 8.55
C HIS A 39 -9.15 -4.17 9.80
N GLY A 40 -10.24 -3.39 9.88
CA GLY A 40 -10.53 -2.59 11.06
C GLY A 40 -9.55 -1.44 11.31
N TRP A 41 -8.93 -0.93 10.23
CA TRP A 41 -7.91 0.14 10.23
C TRP A 41 -6.57 -0.23 10.86
N ASP A 42 -6.37 -1.49 11.27
CA ASP A 42 -5.14 -1.97 11.88
C ASP A 42 -4.08 -2.36 10.82
N ILE A 43 -3.37 -1.35 10.32
CA ILE A 43 -2.30 -1.57 9.33
C ILE A 43 -1.11 -2.37 9.90
N ASP A 44 -0.90 -2.33 11.22
CA ASP A 44 0.17 -3.11 11.86
C ASP A 44 -0.16 -4.60 11.85
N ALA A 45 -1.40 -4.97 12.19
CA ALA A 45 -1.86 -6.33 12.08
C ALA A 45 -1.76 -6.85 10.63
N VAL A 46 -2.08 -6.01 9.63
CA VAL A 46 -1.92 -6.37 8.21
C VAL A 46 -0.46 -6.68 7.87
N PHE A 47 0.49 -5.87 8.32
CA PHE A 47 1.92 -6.12 8.07
C PHE A 47 2.42 -7.36 8.83
N ASN A 48 2.05 -7.49 10.11
CA ASN A 48 2.46 -8.60 10.97
C ASN A 48 1.91 -9.95 10.50
N ALA A 49 0.73 -9.98 9.90
CA ALA A 49 0.12 -11.20 9.37
C ALA A 49 0.81 -11.74 8.11
N HIS A 50 1.58 -10.91 7.39
CA HIS A 50 2.20 -11.33 6.13
C HIS A 50 3.70 -11.68 6.33
N PRO A 51 4.15 -12.92 6.05
CA PRO A 51 5.50 -13.41 6.39
C PRO A 51 6.66 -12.56 5.87
N ARG A 52 6.51 -11.96 4.68
CA ARG A 52 7.55 -11.08 4.10
C ARG A 52 7.47 -9.61 4.56
N LEU A 53 6.37 -9.20 5.20
CA LEU A 53 6.16 -7.81 5.62
C LEU A 53 6.30 -7.62 7.13
N SER A 54 6.14 -8.68 7.93
CA SER A 54 6.25 -8.63 9.41
C SER A 54 7.62 -8.18 9.91
N ILE A 55 8.67 -8.30 9.10
CA ILE A 55 10.02 -7.82 9.42
C ILE A 55 10.25 -6.35 9.04
N TRP A 56 9.28 -5.70 8.40
CA TRP A 56 9.39 -4.31 7.95
C TRP A 56 8.56 -3.39 8.84
N TYR A 57 9.15 -2.27 9.24
CA TYR A 57 8.40 -1.21 9.90
C TYR A 57 7.32 -0.65 8.98
N VAL A 58 6.13 -0.41 9.55
CA VAL A 58 5.06 0.31 8.84
C VAL A 58 5.49 1.77 8.64
N PRO A 59 5.51 2.29 7.40
CA PRO A 59 5.89 3.67 7.15
C PRO A 59 4.98 4.68 7.88
N THR A 60 5.57 5.68 8.54
CA THR A 60 4.85 6.71 9.31
C THR A 60 3.73 7.36 8.50
N LYS A 61 3.98 7.67 7.22
CA LYS A 61 2.99 8.30 6.35
C LYS A 61 1.78 7.38 6.09
N LEU A 62 2.00 6.08 5.90
CA LEU A 62 0.91 5.12 5.71
C LEU A 62 0.07 5.02 6.98
N ARG A 63 0.74 4.91 8.14
CA ARG A 63 0.07 4.88 9.44
C ARG A 63 -0.78 6.14 9.66
N GLN A 64 -0.27 7.32 9.34
CA GLN A 64 -1.05 8.56 9.42
C GLN A 64 -2.29 8.50 8.52
N LEU A 65 -2.14 8.07 7.26
CA LEU A 65 -3.26 7.97 6.32
C LEU A 65 -4.36 6.97 6.74
N CYS A 66 -4.03 5.95 7.54
CA CYS A 66 -5.02 5.01 8.09
C CYS A 66 -5.74 5.53 9.34
N HIS A 67 -5.27 6.61 9.97
CA HIS A 67 -5.86 7.19 11.18
C HIS A 67 -6.49 8.57 10.96
N LEU A 68 -6.40 9.12 9.74
CA LEU A 68 -7.12 10.34 9.33
C LEU A 68 -8.59 10.02 9.06
#